data_AF-A0A430E0Z5-F1
#
_entry.id   AF-A0A430E0Z5-F1
#
_cell.length_a   1.000
_cell.length_b   1.000
_cell.length_c   1.000
_cell.angle_alpha   90.00
_cell.angle_beta   90.00
_cell.angle_gamma   90.00
#
_symmetry.space_group_name_H-M   'P 1'
#
loop_
_entity.id
_entity.type
_entity.pdbx_description
1 polymer ?
#
loop_
_entity_poly.entity_id
_entity_poly.type
_entity_poly.pdbx_seq_one_letter_code
_entity_poly.pdbx_strand_id
1 'polypeptide(L)'
;MSVPPSSVTERLSVLPHTLPACENARLVLFAIRRMGANGLADARAAHAMFTAFGERFRRPLMLVRALMADLATSAAGPISITHCCCSRMTHAESALMHVLARVELYPDNARLLLADLLGIRRVDGILASAAVVAAAFADEGRPITC
;
A
#
# COMPACT_ATOMS: atom_id res chain seq x y z
N MET A 1 -41.88 22.56 -2.91
CA MET A 1 -40.99 23.25 -3.88
C MET A 1 -40.16 24.23 -3.09
N SER A 2 -38.83 24.20 -3.03
CA SER A 2 -37.82 23.55 -3.87
C SER A 2 -36.61 23.19 -3.00
N VAL A 3 -36.00 22.03 -3.31
CA VAL A 3 -34.67 21.63 -2.81
C VAL A 3 -33.61 22.50 -3.52
N PRO A 4 -32.62 23.07 -2.82
CA PRO A 4 -31.54 23.80 -3.47
C PRO A 4 -30.61 22.82 -4.22
N PRO A 5 -30.09 23.19 -5.40
CA PRO A 5 -29.26 22.31 -6.20
C PRO A 5 -27.85 22.17 -5.59
N SER A 6 -27.57 20.98 -5.04
CA SER A 6 -26.21 20.50 -4.79
C SER A 6 -25.41 20.52 -6.09
N SER A 7 -24.52 21.50 -6.24
CA SER A 7 -23.66 21.64 -7.42
C SER A 7 -22.21 21.91 -6.99
N VAL A 8 -21.67 20.99 -6.19
CA VAL A 8 -20.28 20.62 -6.37
C VAL A 8 -20.31 19.34 -7.16
N THR A 9 -20.09 19.46 -8.45
CA THR A 9 -19.77 18.37 -9.36
C THR A 9 -18.63 17.56 -8.72
N GLU A 10 -19.00 16.55 -7.95
CA GLU A 10 -18.15 15.47 -7.52
C GLU A 10 -17.74 14.75 -8.79
N ARG A 11 -16.67 15.26 -9.43
CA ARG A 11 -15.93 14.48 -10.40
C ARG A 11 -15.35 13.33 -9.60
N LEU A 12 -16.12 12.24 -9.49
CA LEU A 12 -15.58 10.91 -9.28
C LEU A 12 -14.66 10.67 -10.48
N SER A 13 -13.44 11.20 -10.43
CA SER A 13 -12.36 10.73 -11.28
C SER A 13 -12.27 9.25 -10.96
N VAL A 14 -12.77 8.44 -11.88
CA VAL A 14 -12.79 7.00 -11.70
C VAL A 14 -11.34 6.59 -11.51
N LEU A 15 -10.95 6.29 -10.27
CA LEU A 15 -9.57 5.97 -9.89
C LEU A 15 -8.97 5.00 -10.90
N PRO A 16 -7.79 5.26 -11.49
CA PRO A 16 -7.42 4.71 -12.79
C PRO A 16 -7.24 3.19 -12.81
N HIS A 17 -6.90 2.57 -11.67
CA HIS A 17 -6.50 1.16 -11.61
C HIS A 17 -7.56 0.30 -10.92
N THR A 18 -7.69 -0.96 -11.34
CA THR A 18 -8.52 -1.96 -10.64
C THR A 18 -7.83 -2.44 -9.37
N LEU A 19 -8.54 -3.06 -8.44
CA LEU A 19 -7.92 -3.74 -7.31
C LEU A 19 -6.99 -4.89 -7.75
N PRO A 20 -5.98 -5.24 -6.95
CA PRO A 20 -5.12 -6.39 -7.22
C PRO A 20 -5.93 -7.70 -7.29
N ALA A 21 -5.60 -8.56 -8.25
CA ALA A 21 -6.24 -9.86 -8.42
C ALA A 21 -5.81 -10.86 -7.32
N CYS A 22 -4.59 -10.74 -6.79
CA CYS A 22 -4.10 -11.60 -5.74
C CYS A 22 -4.56 -11.15 -4.34
N GLU A 23 -4.98 -12.11 -3.52
CA GLU A 23 -5.55 -11.86 -2.18
C GLU A 23 -4.54 -11.19 -1.24
N ASN A 24 -3.29 -11.63 -1.26
CA ASN A 24 -2.25 -11.09 -0.39
C ASN A 24 -1.91 -9.62 -0.71
N ALA A 25 -1.93 -9.23 -1.99
CA ALA A 25 -1.80 -7.82 -2.36
C ALA A 25 -3.01 -6.99 -1.91
N ARG A 26 -4.23 -7.54 -1.97
CA ARG A 26 -5.41 -6.86 -1.40
C ARG A 26 -5.31 -6.69 0.10
N LEU A 27 -4.77 -7.68 0.82
CA LEU A 27 -4.55 -7.60 2.26
C LEU A 27 -3.56 -6.48 2.63
N VAL A 28 -2.39 -6.42 1.97
CA VAL A 28 -1.41 -5.38 2.26
C VAL A 28 -1.92 -4.00 1.83
N LEU A 29 -2.62 -3.90 0.70
CA LEU A 29 -3.27 -2.65 0.27
C LEU A 29 -4.33 -2.19 1.27
N PHE A 30 -5.14 -3.10 1.80
CA PHE A 30 -6.11 -2.79 2.85
C PHE A 30 -5.40 -2.23 4.09
N ALA A 31 -4.32 -2.87 4.54
CA ALA A 31 -3.52 -2.41 5.67
C ALA A 31 -2.93 -1.00 5.42
N ILE A 32 -2.33 -0.77 4.24
CA ILE A 32 -1.79 0.53 3.81
C ILE A 32 -2.86 1.61 3.85
N ARG A 33 -4.04 1.35 3.27
CA ARG A 33 -5.17 2.29 3.26
C ARG A 33 -5.67 2.62 4.66
N ARG A 34 -5.81 1.61 5.50
CA ARG A 34 -6.23 1.78 6.90
C ARG A 34 -5.22 2.60 7.68
N MET A 35 -3.93 2.26 7.59
CA MET A 35 -2.85 2.95 8.30
C MET A 35 -2.64 4.38 7.80
N GLY A 36 -2.75 4.61 6.49
CA GLY A 36 -2.64 5.94 5.90
C GLY A 36 -3.75 6.89 6.36
N ALA A 37 -4.96 6.37 6.61
CA ALA A 37 -6.09 7.17 7.06
C ALA A 37 -6.22 7.28 8.60
N ASN A 38 -5.80 6.26 9.36
CA ASN A 38 -6.09 6.14 10.80
C ASN A 38 -4.82 6.02 11.67
N GLY A 39 -3.64 6.09 11.06
CA GLY A 39 -2.35 5.93 11.74
C GLY A 39 -1.83 4.49 11.76
N LEU A 40 -0.53 4.35 12.00
CA LEU A 40 0.21 3.07 11.92
C LEU A 40 -0.33 2.00 12.89
N ALA A 41 -0.92 2.43 14.01
CA ALA A 41 -1.47 1.55 15.04
C ALA A 41 -2.92 1.08 14.76
N ASP A 42 -3.46 1.29 13.54
CA ASP A 42 -4.85 0.95 13.21
C ASP A 42 -5.23 -0.49 13.59
N ALA A 43 -6.26 -0.62 14.42
CA ALA A 43 -6.71 -1.90 14.96
C ALA A 43 -7.33 -2.81 13.89
N ARG A 44 -7.98 -2.26 12.86
CA ARG A 44 -8.60 -3.06 11.79
C ARG A 44 -7.54 -3.64 10.86
N ALA A 45 -6.49 -2.88 10.54
CA ALA A 45 -5.32 -3.38 9.84
C ALA A 45 -4.64 -4.51 10.63
N ALA A 46 -4.42 -4.31 11.94
CA ALA A 46 -3.83 -5.32 12.80
C ALA A 46 -4.68 -6.60 12.86
N HIS A 47 -6.01 -6.46 12.98
CA HIS A 47 -6.92 -7.59 13.00
C HIS A 47 -6.95 -8.34 11.66
N ALA A 48 -6.96 -7.64 10.52
CA ALA A 48 -6.90 -8.28 9.20
C ALA A 48 -5.61 -9.10 9.02
N MET A 49 -4.48 -8.56 9.47
CA MET A 49 -3.20 -9.29 9.46
C MET A 49 -3.24 -10.50 10.40
N PHE A 50 -3.82 -10.35 11.60
CA PHE A 50 -4.02 -11.47 12.53
C PHE A 50 -4.88 -12.59 11.92
N THR A 51 -6.00 -12.26 11.28
CA THR A 51 -6.86 -13.24 10.62
C THR A 51 -6.15 -13.97 9.49
N ALA A 52 -5.30 -13.28 8.72
CA ALA A 52 -4.59 -13.89 7.59
C ALA A 52 -3.41 -14.77 8.02
N PHE A 53 -2.63 -14.34 9.01
CA PHE A 53 -1.35 -14.95 9.39
C PHE A 53 -1.39 -15.71 10.73
N GLY A 54 -2.48 -15.64 11.50
CA GLY A 54 -2.60 -16.28 12.80
C GLY A 54 -1.54 -15.80 13.78
N GLU A 55 -0.90 -16.71 14.52
CA GLU A 55 0.12 -16.40 15.52
C GLU A 55 1.35 -15.69 14.93
N ARG A 56 1.60 -15.85 13.63
CA ARG A 56 2.76 -15.31 12.92
C ARG A 56 2.58 -13.90 12.38
N PHE A 57 1.40 -13.30 12.58
CA PHE A 57 1.04 -11.98 12.04
C PHE A 57 1.95 -10.82 12.46
N ARG A 58 2.63 -10.94 13.61
CA ARG A 58 3.39 -9.83 14.20
C ARG A 58 4.49 -9.32 13.28
N ARG A 59 5.25 -10.23 12.65
CA ARG A 59 6.38 -9.85 11.79
C ARG A 59 5.88 -9.13 10.52
N PRO A 60 4.95 -9.69 9.71
CA PRO A 60 4.38 -8.97 8.58
C PRO A 60 3.74 -7.63 8.96
N LEU A 61 2.99 -7.57 10.07
CA LEU A 61 2.35 -6.34 10.54
C LEU A 61 3.37 -5.25 10.89
N MET A 62 4.43 -5.60 11.62
CA MET A 62 5.46 -4.64 12.02
C MET A 62 6.24 -4.12 10.81
N LEU A 63 6.53 -4.97 9.83
CA LEU A 63 7.24 -4.57 8.62
C LEU A 63 6.38 -3.67 7.72
N VAL A 64 5.09 -3.94 7.59
CA VAL A 64 4.17 -3.03 6.87
C VAL A 64 4.10 -1.66 7.57
N ARG A 65 4.10 -1.62 8.90
CA ARG A 65 4.14 -0.36 9.66
C ARG A 65 5.45 0.40 9.45
N ALA A 66 6.58 -0.30 9.44
CA ALA A 66 7.89 0.29 9.17
C ALA A 66 7.93 0.88 7.76
N LEU A 67 7.50 0.12 6.75
CA LEU A 67 7.38 0.61 5.36
C LEU A 67 6.51 1.87 5.28
N MET A 68 5.35 1.89 5.94
CA MET A 68 4.47 3.06 5.95
C MET A 68 5.13 4.28 6.62
N ALA A 69 5.89 4.08 7.70
CA ALA A 69 6.66 5.15 8.33
C ALA A 69 7.78 5.69 7.42
N ASP A 70 8.48 4.80 6.73
CA ASP A 70 9.55 5.15 5.78
C ASP A 70 9.00 5.96 4.60
N LEU A 71 7.89 5.52 4.02
CA LEU A 71 7.19 6.21 2.94
C LEU A 71 6.74 7.61 3.37
N ALA A 72 6.09 7.72 4.55
CA ALA A 72 5.59 8.98 5.07
C ALA A 72 6.71 9.99 5.39
N THR A 73 7.87 9.50 5.83
CA THR A 73 9.00 10.35 6.23
C THR A 73 9.85 10.77 5.03
N SER A 74 9.92 9.95 3.99
CA SER A 74 10.89 10.13 2.89
C SER A 74 10.32 10.77 1.63
N ALA A 75 9.01 10.66 1.39
CA ALA A 75 8.39 11.18 0.17
C ALA A 75 8.58 12.70 0.03
N ALA A 76 8.89 13.17 -1.18
CA ALA A 76 9.01 14.60 -1.49
C ALA A 76 7.66 15.33 -1.47
N GLY A 77 6.56 14.59 -1.49
CA GLY A 77 5.21 15.13 -1.49
C GLY A 77 4.17 14.11 -1.00
N PRO A 78 2.90 14.52 -0.89
CA PRO A 78 1.85 13.65 -0.38
C PRO A 78 1.60 12.45 -1.31
N ILE A 79 1.60 11.25 -0.73
CA ILE A 79 1.21 10.02 -1.42
C ILE A 79 -0.31 9.88 -1.32
N SER A 80 -1.01 9.97 -2.46
CA SER A 80 -2.46 9.82 -2.49
C SER A 80 -2.86 8.36 -2.29
N ILE A 81 -3.48 8.06 -1.15
CA ILE A 81 -4.02 6.75 -0.78
C ILE A 81 -5.54 6.88 -0.64
N THR A 82 -6.27 5.87 -1.07
CA THR A 82 -7.72 5.86 -1.07
C THR A 82 -8.30 5.22 0.20
N HIS A 83 -9.62 5.35 0.40
CA HIS A 83 -10.30 4.66 1.49
C HIS A 83 -10.32 3.13 1.31
N CYS A 84 -10.27 2.39 2.43
CA CYS A 84 -10.19 0.92 2.41
C CYS A 84 -11.33 0.22 1.67
N CYS A 85 -12.49 0.87 1.53
CA CYS A 85 -13.69 0.31 0.90
C CYS A 85 -13.75 0.51 -0.62
N CYS A 86 -12.82 1.25 -1.23
CA CYS A 86 -12.88 1.52 -2.67
C CYS A 86 -12.38 0.34 -3.50
N SER A 87 -13.14 0.00 -4.56
CA SER A 87 -12.84 -1.09 -5.50
C SER A 87 -11.81 -0.74 -6.59
N ARG A 88 -11.19 0.44 -6.50
CA ARG A 88 -10.19 0.95 -7.45
C ARG A 88 -9.00 1.53 -6.72
N MET A 89 -7.87 1.69 -7.42
CA MET A 89 -6.60 2.17 -6.88
C MET A 89 -6.14 3.50 -7.50
N THR A 90 -5.47 4.32 -6.69
CA THR A 90 -4.70 5.48 -7.17
C THR A 90 -3.46 5.03 -7.96
N HIS A 91 -2.81 5.95 -8.69
CA HIS A 91 -1.51 5.65 -9.32
C HIS A 91 -0.45 5.25 -8.29
N ALA A 92 -0.43 5.91 -7.14
CA ALA A 92 0.52 5.63 -6.07
C ALA A 92 0.33 4.23 -5.47
N GLU A 93 -0.93 3.85 -5.21
CA GLU A 93 -1.27 2.52 -4.71
C GLU A 93 -0.85 1.44 -5.72
N SER A 94 -1.17 1.64 -7.00
CA SER A 94 -0.76 0.70 -8.05
C SER A 94 0.76 0.57 -8.15
N ALA A 95 1.49 1.68 -8.14
CA ALA A 95 2.96 1.66 -8.16
C ALA A 95 3.54 0.90 -6.96
N LEU A 96 3.00 1.14 -5.75
CA LEU A 96 3.45 0.44 -4.55
C LEU A 96 3.17 -1.06 -4.60
N MET A 97 2.03 -1.49 -5.16
CA MET A 97 1.74 -2.92 -5.36
C MET A 97 2.75 -3.56 -6.32
N HIS A 98 3.06 -2.89 -7.44
CA HIS A 98 4.07 -3.37 -8.38
C HIS A 98 5.47 -3.44 -7.76
N VAL A 99 5.84 -2.49 -6.89
CA VAL A 99 7.10 -2.54 -6.15
C VAL A 99 7.13 -3.76 -5.24
N LEU A 100 6.12 -3.95 -4.40
CA LEU A 100 6.07 -5.09 -3.47
C LEU A 100 6.09 -6.44 -4.19
N ALA A 101 5.44 -6.55 -5.34
CA ALA A 101 5.38 -7.80 -6.09
C ALA A 101 6.65 -8.15 -6.87
N ARG A 102 7.51 -7.16 -7.12
CA ARG A 102 8.69 -7.33 -7.99
C ARG A 102 10.02 -7.07 -7.29
N VAL A 103 10.03 -6.47 -6.11
CA VAL A 103 11.27 -6.04 -5.44
C VAL A 103 12.27 -7.18 -5.23
N GLU A 104 11.81 -8.42 -5.00
CA GLU A 104 12.69 -9.57 -4.82
C GLU A 104 13.26 -10.12 -6.14
N LEU A 105 12.52 -10.02 -7.24
CA LEU A 105 12.87 -10.62 -8.53
C LEU A 105 13.50 -9.62 -9.52
N TYR A 106 13.08 -8.36 -9.45
CA TYR A 106 13.44 -7.28 -10.36
C TYR A 106 13.72 -5.98 -9.57
N PRO A 107 14.74 -5.97 -8.68
CA PRO A 107 14.99 -4.86 -7.77
C PRO A 107 15.26 -3.53 -8.49
N ASP A 108 15.94 -3.56 -9.64
CA ASP A 108 16.22 -2.34 -10.42
C ASP A 108 14.94 -1.68 -10.97
N ASN A 109 13.98 -2.49 -11.43
CA ASN A 109 12.69 -1.99 -11.91
C ASN A 109 11.87 -1.42 -10.75
N ALA A 110 11.84 -2.14 -9.62
CA ALA A 110 11.17 -1.67 -8.41
C ALA A 110 11.79 -0.38 -7.87
N ARG A 111 13.11 -0.24 -7.94
CA ARG A 111 13.84 0.97 -7.54
C ARG A 111 13.43 2.19 -8.36
N LEU A 112 13.35 2.06 -9.70
CA LEU A 112 12.94 3.16 -10.57
C LEU A 112 11.49 3.59 -10.29
N LEU A 113 10.57 2.63 -10.19
CA LEU A 113 9.17 2.90 -9.86
C LEU A 113 9.01 3.57 -8.49
N LEU A 114 9.78 3.13 -7.49
CA LEU A 114 9.75 3.70 -6.16
C LEU A 114 10.34 5.11 -6.11
N ALA A 115 11.42 5.37 -6.86
CA ALA A 115 12.00 6.70 -7.01
C ALA A 115 10.99 7.69 -7.62
N ASP A 116 10.30 7.27 -8.68
CA ASP A 116 9.28 8.08 -9.34
C ASP A 116 8.08 8.34 -8.42
N LEU A 117 7.61 7.30 -7.71
CA LEU A 117 6.53 7.41 -6.73
C LEU A 117 6.84 8.41 -5.61
N LEU A 118 8.07 8.36 -5.08
CA LEU A 118 8.47 9.19 -3.93
C LEU A 118 8.99 10.57 -4.33
N GLY A 119 9.30 10.79 -5.61
CA GLY A 119 9.91 12.03 -6.09
C GLY A 119 11.33 12.26 -5.56
N ILE A 120 12.05 11.20 -5.19
CA ILE A 120 13.42 11.26 -4.65
C ILE A 120 14.35 10.27 -5.34
N ARG A 121 15.65 10.58 -5.39
CA ARG A 121 16.66 9.75 -6.08
C ARG A 121 17.28 8.63 -5.24
N ARG A 122 17.30 8.80 -3.92
CA ARG A 122 17.88 7.84 -2.97
C ARG A 122 16.74 7.11 -2.26
N VAL A 123 16.35 5.97 -2.82
CA VAL A 123 15.25 5.15 -2.29
C VAL A 123 15.70 3.82 -1.69
N ASP A 124 17.01 3.55 -1.63
CA ASP A 124 17.54 2.22 -1.30
C ASP A 124 17.09 1.71 0.07
N GLY A 125 16.98 2.61 1.07
CA GLY A 125 16.44 2.26 2.39
C GLY A 125 14.96 1.86 2.36
N ILE A 126 14.14 2.60 1.59
CA ILE A 126 12.71 2.32 1.44
C ILE A 126 12.48 1.09 0.55
N LEU A 127 13.35 0.88 -0.44
CA LEU A 127 13.33 -0.32 -1.26
C LEU A 127 13.65 -1.55 -0.42
N ALA A 128 14.62 -1.45 0.50
CA ALA A 128 14.91 -2.51 1.45
C ALA A 128 13.72 -2.77 2.39
N SER A 129 13.01 -1.75 2.87
CA SER A 129 11.81 -1.95 3.68
C SER A 129 10.65 -2.59 2.90
N ALA A 130 10.49 -2.26 1.62
CA ALA A 130 9.57 -2.95 0.72
C ALA A 130 9.97 -4.42 0.51
N ALA A 131 11.26 -4.71 0.33
CA ALA A 131 11.78 -6.07 0.15
C ALA A 131 11.51 -6.96 1.36
N VAL A 132 11.75 -6.46 2.59
CA VAL A 132 11.49 -7.26 3.80
C VAL A 132 10.00 -7.48 4.05
N VAL A 133 9.11 -6.57 3.59
CA VAL A 133 7.66 -6.82 3.60
C VAL A 133 7.31 -7.95 2.66
N ALA A 134 7.79 -7.91 1.42
CA ALA A 134 7.54 -8.97 0.42
C ALA A 134 8.06 -10.34 0.93
N ALA A 135 9.30 -10.38 1.43
CA ALA A 135 9.90 -11.57 2.01
C ALA A 135 9.12 -12.09 3.22
N ALA A 136 8.65 -11.23 4.13
CA ALA A 136 7.87 -11.66 5.29
C ALA A 136 6.51 -12.25 4.92
N PHE A 137 5.91 -11.79 3.81
CA PHE A 137 4.71 -12.40 3.25
C PHE A 137 5.04 -13.77 2.64
N ALA A 138 6.13 -13.88 1.88
CA ALA A 138 6.58 -15.13 1.28
C ALA A 138 6.97 -16.20 2.32
N ASP A 139 7.70 -15.82 3.37
CA ASP A 139 8.16 -16.71 4.45
C ASP A 139 6.99 -17.37 5.21
N GLU A 140 5.84 -16.67 5.28
CA GLU A 140 4.62 -17.17 5.90
C GLU A 140 3.67 -17.82 4.87
N GLY A 141 4.19 -18.19 3.69
CA GLY A 141 3.47 -18.93 2.64
C GLY A 141 2.45 -18.10 1.86
N ARG A 142 2.51 -16.76 1.96
CA ARG A 142 1.53 -15.83 1.38
C ARG A 142 2.20 -14.75 0.52
N PRO A 143 2.94 -15.10 -0.54
CA PRO A 143 3.71 -14.13 -1.32
C PRO A 143 2.79 -13.11 -2.03
N ILE A 144 3.35 -11.92 -2.28
CA ILE A 144 2.70 -10.84 -3.03
C ILE A 144 3.21 -10.94 -4.47
N THR A 145 2.40 -11.45 -5.40
CA THR A 145 2.87 -11.82 -6.77
C THR A 145 2.03 -11.24 -7.91
N CYS A 146 1.25 -10.19 -7.62
CA CYS A 146 0.57 -9.39 -8.62
C CYS A 146 1.12 -7.96 -8.58
#